data_AF-A0A0B2SH69-F1
#
_entry.id   AF-A0A0B2SH69-F1
#
_cell.length_a   1.000
_cell.length_b   1.000
_cell.length_c   1.000
_cell.angle_alpha   90.00
_cell.angle_beta   90.00
_cell.angle_gamma   90.00
#
_symmetry.space_group_name_H-M   'P 1'
#
loop_
_entity.id
_entity.type
_entity.pdbx_description
1 polymer ?
#
loop_
_entity_poly.entity_id
_entity_poly.type
_entity_poly.pdbx_seq_one_letter_code
_entity_poly.pdbx_strand_id
1 'polypeptide(L)'
;MLQRHQRQSSLMKVWESILHGLQIYPFSPELLKDVVEVGHYYTTSNKLRWILDDCCYKKPSVVLWLFALSYEMFKGGSHHRIRGLFEKALSNDGLCSSVLLWRCYIMFEMEIAHDPSAARRAFFRAIHSCPWSKRLWLDGFLKLNSVLTAKELSDLQEVMRDKELNLRTDIYEILLQES
;
A
#
# COMPACT_ATOMS: atom_id res chain seq x y z
N MET A 1 -3.71 -23.29 38.09
CA MET A 1 -4.84 -22.81 37.25
C MET A 1 -5.20 -21.35 37.51
N LEU A 2 -5.25 -20.88 38.77
CA LEU A 2 -5.58 -19.50 39.15
C LEU A 2 -4.72 -18.40 38.47
N GLN A 3 -3.39 -18.56 38.42
CA GLN A 3 -2.50 -17.59 37.77
C GLN A 3 -2.74 -17.44 36.26
N ARG A 4 -3.19 -18.51 35.57
CA ARG A 4 -3.54 -18.47 34.14
C ARG A 4 -4.80 -17.63 33.91
N HIS A 5 -5.82 -17.81 34.74
CA HIS A 5 -7.06 -17.04 34.66
C HIS A 5 -6.85 -15.55 34.99
N GLN A 6 -6.02 -15.24 35.98
CA GLN A 6 -5.72 -13.85 36.34
C GLN A 6 -4.95 -13.11 35.23
N ARG A 7 -3.99 -13.80 34.59
CA ARG A 7 -3.25 -13.27 33.43
C ARG A 7 -4.16 -13.06 32.22
N GLN A 8 -5.08 -14.00 31.96
CA GLN A 8 -6.03 -13.89 30.85
C GLN A 8 -7.06 -12.77 31.07
N SER A 9 -7.52 -12.56 32.31
CA SER A 9 -8.39 -11.43 32.68
C SER A 9 -7.67 -10.08 32.52
N SER A 10 -6.38 -10.00 32.85
CA SER A 10 -5.60 -8.76 32.64
C SER A 10 -5.43 -8.42 31.16
N LEU A 11 -5.17 -9.40 30.30
CA LEU A 11 -5.01 -9.19 28.85
C LEU A 11 -6.33 -8.78 28.18
N MET A 12 -7.47 -9.31 28.63
CA MET A 12 -8.79 -8.88 28.16
C MET A 12 -9.05 -7.39 28.43
N LYS A 13 -8.71 -6.91 29.64
CA LYS A 13 -8.85 -5.48 29.99
C LYS A 13 -7.92 -4.58 29.17
N VAL A 14 -6.69 -5.03 28.93
CA VAL A 14 -5.73 -4.33 28.05
C VAL A 14 -6.28 -4.27 26.63
N TRP A 15 -6.80 -5.38 26.12
CA TRP A 15 -7.41 -5.45 24.79
C TRP A 15 -8.60 -4.50 24.63
N GLU A 16 -9.51 -4.45 25.61
CA GLU A 16 -10.64 -3.51 25.61
C GLU A 16 -10.17 -2.05 25.62
N SER A 17 -9.15 -1.75 26.42
CA SER A 17 -8.56 -0.41 26.50
C SER A 17 -7.92 0.01 25.18
N ILE A 18 -7.21 -0.91 24.50
CA ILE A 18 -6.62 -0.67 23.18
C ILE A 18 -7.71 -0.41 22.15
N LEU A 19 -8.76 -1.24 22.10
CA LEU A 19 -9.86 -1.05 21.16
C LEU A 19 -10.61 0.27 21.40
N HIS A 20 -10.80 0.65 22.66
CA HIS A 20 -11.37 1.96 23.00
C HIS A 20 -10.45 3.10 22.57
N GLY A 21 -9.15 3.00 22.85
CA GLY A 21 -8.14 3.96 22.41
C GLY A 21 -8.14 4.13 20.90
N LEU A 22 -8.27 3.05 20.13
CA LEU A 22 -8.31 3.08 18.67
C LEU A 22 -9.55 3.80 18.12
N GLN A 23 -10.69 3.75 18.82
CA GLN A 23 -11.88 4.51 18.41
C GLN A 23 -11.63 6.03 18.50
N ILE A 24 -10.91 6.45 19.55
CA ILE A 24 -10.58 7.85 19.81
C ILE A 24 -9.44 8.32 18.90
N TYR A 25 -8.37 7.53 18.80
CA TYR A 25 -7.14 7.82 18.06
C TYR A 25 -6.87 6.76 16.98
N PRO A 26 -7.69 6.71 15.91
CA PRO A 26 -7.65 5.66 14.88
C PRO A 26 -6.37 5.65 14.05
N PHE A 27 -5.59 6.73 14.07
CA PHE A 27 -4.39 6.87 13.26
C PHE A 27 -3.09 6.77 14.07
N SER A 28 -3.15 6.46 15.37
CA SER A 28 -1.95 6.25 16.18
C SER A 28 -1.24 4.96 15.74
N PRO A 29 -0.01 5.05 15.23
CA PRO A 29 0.77 3.87 14.86
C PRO A 29 1.04 2.94 16.05
N GLU A 30 1.19 3.50 17.25
CA GLU A 30 1.42 2.77 18.49
C GLU A 30 0.20 1.90 18.82
N LEU A 31 -1.01 2.46 18.78
CA LEU A 31 -2.23 1.70 19.02
C LEU A 31 -2.46 0.63 17.96
N LEU A 32 -2.18 0.93 16.69
CA LEU A 32 -2.30 -0.05 15.61
C LEU A 32 -1.31 -1.21 15.78
N LYS A 33 -0.07 -0.90 16.16
CA LYS A 33 0.94 -1.90 16.53
C LYS A 33 0.48 -2.75 17.71
N ASP A 34 -0.01 -2.13 18.77
CA ASP A 34 -0.50 -2.83 19.96
C ASP A 34 -1.68 -3.76 19.62
N VAL A 35 -2.58 -3.35 18.72
CA VAL A 35 -3.67 -4.20 18.21
C VAL A 35 -3.13 -5.46 17.55
N VAL A 36 -2.06 -5.36 16.75
CA VAL A 36 -1.47 -6.52 16.08
C VAL A 36 -0.71 -7.41 17.06
N GLU A 37 0.10 -6.81 17.94
CA GLU A 37 0.93 -7.53 18.90
C GLU A 37 0.06 -8.24 19.95
N VAL A 38 -0.81 -7.52 20.65
CA VAL A 38 -1.71 -8.09 21.66
C VAL A 38 -2.75 -8.99 20.99
N GLY A 39 -3.23 -8.59 19.82
CA GLY A 39 -4.18 -9.36 19.04
C GLY A 39 -3.67 -10.73 18.65
N HIS A 40 -2.38 -10.86 18.33
CA HIS A 40 -1.76 -12.15 18.00
C HIS A 40 -1.87 -13.17 19.14
N TYR A 41 -1.77 -12.72 20.39
CA TYR A 41 -1.86 -13.58 21.57
C TYR A 41 -3.29 -13.83 22.02
N TYR A 42 -4.19 -12.87 21.79
CA TYR A 42 -5.52 -12.86 22.40
C TYR A 42 -6.65 -13.27 21.44
N THR A 43 -6.43 -13.21 20.13
CA THR A 43 -7.52 -13.30 19.14
C THR A 43 -7.11 -14.06 17.89
N THR A 44 -8.09 -14.60 17.16
CA THR A 44 -7.85 -15.28 15.88
C THR A 44 -7.50 -14.29 14.78
N SER A 45 -6.67 -14.70 13.82
CA SER A 45 -6.30 -13.88 12.66
C SER A 45 -7.52 -13.28 11.95
N ASN A 46 -8.62 -14.03 11.83
CA ASN A 46 -9.84 -13.56 11.16
C ASN A 46 -10.52 -12.41 11.91
N LYS A 47 -10.53 -12.43 13.24
CA LYS A 47 -11.10 -11.32 14.02
C LYS A 47 -10.19 -10.09 14.00
N LEU A 48 -8.86 -10.25 13.94
CA LEU A 48 -7.94 -9.12 13.71
C LEU A 48 -8.15 -8.48 12.34
N ARG A 49 -8.26 -9.30 11.29
CA ARG A 49 -8.61 -8.80 9.95
C ARG A 49 -9.90 -8.00 9.94
N TRP A 50 -10.93 -8.51 10.62
CA TRP A 50 -12.21 -7.82 10.71
C TRP A 50 -12.09 -6.47 11.42
N ILE A 51 -11.34 -6.39 12.52
CA ILE A 51 -11.10 -5.13 13.25
C ILE A 51 -10.35 -4.12 12.37
N LEU A 52 -9.29 -4.55 11.69
CA LEU A 52 -8.51 -3.69 10.80
C LEU A 52 -9.34 -3.21 9.61
N ASP A 53 -10.10 -4.10 8.98
CA ASP A 53 -10.99 -3.75 7.87
C ASP A 53 -12.07 -2.75 8.32
N ASP A 54 -12.71 -2.99 9.46
CA ASP A 54 -13.71 -2.08 10.04
C ASP A 54 -13.14 -0.67 10.30
N CYS A 55 -11.91 -0.58 10.80
CA CYS A 55 -11.21 0.69 10.99
C CYS A 55 -10.97 1.41 9.64
N CYS A 56 -10.52 0.66 8.62
CA CYS A 56 -10.29 1.20 7.28
C CYS A 56 -11.58 1.72 6.64
N TYR A 57 -12.71 1.04 6.85
CA TYR A 57 -14.01 1.46 6.31
C TYR A 57 -14.59 2.67 7.03
N LYS A 58 -14.50 2.73 8.37
CA LYS A 58 -15.08 3.82 9.15
C LYS A 58 -14.33 5.14 8.98
N LYS A 59 -13.00 5.08 8.84
CA LYS A 59 -12.14 6.27 8.76
C LYS A 59 -11.03 6.03 7.73
N PRO A 60 -11.35 6.05 6.42
CA PRO A 60 -10.38 5.72 5.37
C PRO A 60 -9.16 6.64 5.45
N SER A 61 -7.98 6.05 5.58
CA SER A 61 -6.71 6.75 5.67
C SER A 61 -5.62 5.90 5.06
N VAL A 62 -4.68 6.54 4.36
CA VAL A 62 -3.50 5.86 3.79
C VAL A 62 -2.77 5.06 4.87
N VAL A 63 -2.63 5.61 6.07
CA VAL A 63 -1.92 4.94 7.19
C VAL A 63 -2.61 3.63 7.59
N LEU A 64 -3.94 3.65 7.74
CA LEU A 64 -4.71 2.46 8.12
C LEU A 64 -4.64 1.36 7.05
N TRP A 65 -4.78 1.75 5.77
CA TRP A 65 -4.68 0.80 4.67
C TRP A 65 -3.28 0.21 4.56
N LEU A 66 -2.24 1.03 4.69
CA LEU A 66 -0.85 0.54 4.71
C LEU A 66 -0.61 -0.43 5.87
N PHE A 67 -1.18 -0.14 7.04
CA PHE A 67 -1.05 -1.01 8.20
C PHE A 67 -1.78 -2.36 8.01
N ALA A 68 -3.00 -2.33 7.47
CA ALA A 68 -3.74 -3.55 7.12
C ALA A 68 -3.01 -4.38 6.05
N LEU A 69 -2.45 -3.72 5.04
CA LEU A 69 -1.63 -4.35 4.00
C LEU A 69 -0.36 -4.96 4.59
N SER A 70 0.38 -4.24 5.43
CA SER A 70 1.58 -4.76 6.08
C SER A 70 1.28 -5.97 6.95
N TYR A 71 0.14 -5.94 7.66
CA TYR A 71 -0.30 -7.07 8.47
C TYR A 71 -0.58 -8.32 7.61
N GLU A 72 -1.33 -8.17 6.51
CA GLU A 72 -1.61 -9.32 5.62
C GLU A 72 -0.35 -9.83 4.93
N MET A 73 0.55 -8.94 4.48
CA MET A 73 1.82 -9.34 3.87
C MET A 73 2.70 -10.10 4.87
N PHE A 74 2.85 -9.60 6.10
CA PHE A 74 3.62 -10.26 7.15
C PHE A 74 3.03 -11.61 7.55
N LYS A 75 1.69 -11.70 7.62
CA LYS A 75 1.02 -12.95 8.02
C LYS A 75 1.03 -14.02 6.92
N GLY A 76 1.38 -13.67 5.69
CA GLY A 76 1.29 -14.57 4.53
C GLY A 76 -0.15 -14.70 4.02
N GLY A 77 -0.91 -13.61 4.01
CA GLY A 77 -2.24 -13.54 3.40
C GLY A 77 -2.19 -13.87 1.91
N SER A 78 -3.28 -14.40 1.36
CA SER A 78 -3.33 -14.75 -0.07
C SER A 78 -3.18 -13.51 -0.96
N HIS A 79 -2.61 -13.66 -2.15
CA HIS A 79 -2.49 -12.56 -3.12
C HIS A 79 -3.85 -11.94 -3.44
N HIS A 80 -4.92 -12.75 -3.52
CA HIS A 80 -6.28 -12.25 -3.68
C HIS A 80 -6.68 -11.30 -2.56
N ARG A 81 -6.39 -11.63 -1.30
CA ARG A 81 -6.75 -10.79 -0.15
C ARG A 81 -6.00 -9.46 -0.20
N ILE A 82 -4.69 -9.50 -0.46
CA ILE A 82 -3.85 -8.30 -0.53
C ILE A 82 -4.29 -7.39 -1.70
N ARG A 83 -4.52 -7.95 -2.89
CA ARG A 83 -5.11 -7.22 -4.03
C ARG A 83 -6.46 -6.61 -3.68
N GLY A 84 -7.32 -7.37 -3.01
CA GLY A 84 -8.61 -6.88 -2.53
C GLY A 84 -8.50 -5.69 -1.58
N LEU A 85 -7.48 -5.65 -0.72
CA LEU A 85 -7.21 -4.48 0.12
C LEU A 85 -6.75 -3.27 -0.69
N PHE A 86 -5.82 -3.46 -1.64
CA PHE A 86 -5.40 -2.37 -2.53
C PHE A 86 -6.57 -1.80 -3.34
N GLU A 87 -7.38 -2.65 -3.96
CA GLU A 87 -8.53 -2.22 -4.76
C GLU A 87 -9.57 -1.48 -3.91
N LYS A 88 -9.85 -1.97 -2.69
CA LYS A 88 -10.75 -1.26 -1.76
C LYS A 88 -10.20 0.08 -1.30
N ALA A 89 -8.89 0.16 -1.06
CA ALA A 89 -8.24 1.42 -0.67
C ALA A 89 -8.31 2.44 -1.82
N LEU A 90 -8.01 2.00 -3.03
CA LEU A 90 -7.92 2.85 -4.23
C LEU A 90 -9.28 3.13 -4.88
N SER A 91 -10.34 2.40 -4.51
CA SER A 91 -11.73 2.74 -4.89
C SER A 91 -12.32 3.88 -4.05
N ASN A 92 -11.63 4.32 -2.98
CA ASN A 92 -12.07 5.46 -2.19
C ASN A 92 -11.60 6.77 -2.84
N ASP A 93 -12.53 7.71 -3.07
CA ASP A 93 -12.26 8.98 -3.75
C ASP A 93 -11.17 9.83 -3.07
N GLY A 94 -11.02 9.74 -1.75
CA GLY A 94 -9.99 10.46 -1.01
C GLY A 94 -8.60 9.81 -1.07
N LEU A 95 -8.51 8.55 -1.49
CA LEU A 95 -7.28 7.75 -1.46
C LEU A 95 -6.83 7.28 -2.85
N CYS A 96 -7.69 7.36 -3.86
CA CYS A 96 -7.38 6.95 -5.24
C CYS A 96 -6.21 7.75 -5.85
N SER A 97 -5.95 8.96 -5.33
CA SER A 97 -4.82 9.83 -5.70
C SER A 97 -3.57 9.62 -4.84
N SER A 98 -3.57 8.63 -3.95
CA SER A 98 -2.41 8.31 -3.11
C SER A 98 -1.31 7.64 -3.91
N VAL A 99 -0.31 8.45 -4.28
CA VAL A 99 0.93 7.98 -4.93
C VAL A 99 1.58 6.83 -4.15
N LEU A 100 1.55 6.90 -2.81
CA LEU A 100 2.18 5.87 -1.98
C LEU A 100 1.48 4.52 -2.12
N LEU A 101 0.14 4.49 -2.05
CA LEU A 101 -0.63 3.25 -2.21
C LEU A 101 -0.41 2.63 -3.60
N TRP A 102 -0.42 3.44 -4.66
CA TRP A 102 -0.15 2.95 -6.01
C TRP A 102 1.25 2.36 -6.15
N ARG A 103 2.28 3.04 -5.64
CA ARG A 103 3.66 2.55 -5.72
C ARG A 103 3.83 1.25 -4.93
N CYS A 104 3.22 1.15 -3.74
CA CYS A 104 3.17 -0.10 -3.00
C CYS A 104 2.45 -1.20 -3.76
N TYR A 105 1.35 -0.88 -4.44
CA TYR A 105 0.58 -1.87 -5.20
C TYR A 105 1.38 -2.42 -6.39
N ILE A 106 1.97 -1.53 -7.19
CA ILE A 106 2.82 -1.90 -8.33
C ILE A 106 3.99 -2.77 -7.85
N MET A 107 4.63 -2.38 -6.74
CA MET A 107 5.77 -3.13 -6.20
C MET A 107 5.36 -4.51 -5.69
N PHE A 108 4.22 -4.60 -5.01
CA PHE A 108 3.66 -5.87 -4.59
C PHE A 108 3.44 -6.81 -5.79
N GLU A 109 2.86 -6.31 -6.89
CA GLU A 109 2.64 -7.14 -8.08
C GLU A 109 3.95 -7.61 -8.72
N MET A 110 4.99 -6.77 -8.74
CA MET A 110 6.30 -7.11 -9.30
C MET A 110 7.10 -8.08 -8.43
N GLU A 111 7.25 -7.76 -7.15
CA GLU A 111 8.25 -8.40 -6.27
C GLU A 111 7.67 -9.55 -5.45
N ILE A 112 6.37 -9.51 -5.13
CA ILE A 112 5.74 -10.49 -4.24
C ILE A 112 4.81 -11.41 -5.03
N ALA A 113 3.91 -10.84 -5.83
CA ALA A 113 2.96 -11.63 -6.61
C ALA A 113 3.57 -12.20 -7.90
N HIS A 114 4.71 -11.66 -8.34
CA HIS A 114 5.39 -12.00 -9.60
C HIS A 114 4.46 -11.97 -10.82
N ASP A 115 3.59 -10.97 -10.88
CA ASP A 115 2.62 -10.73 -11.96
C ASP A 115 2.93 -9.40 -12.67
N PRO A 116 3.91 -9.39 -13.60
CA PRO A 116 4.29 -8.18 -14.32
C PRO A 116 3.12 -7.60 -15.14
N SER A 117 2.20 -8.45 -15.60
CA SER A 117 1.01 -7.99 -16.33
C SER A 117 0.07 -7.20 -15.43
N ALA A 118 -0.14 -7.66 -14.19
CA ALA A 118 -0.91 -6.90 -13.20
C ALA A 118 -0.20 -5.60 -12.79
N ALA A 119 1.13 -5.64 -12.59
CA ALA A 119 1.91 -4.45 -12.30
C ALA A 119 1.78 -3.38 -13.39
N ARG A 120 1.85 -3.78 -14.67
CA ARG A 120 1.62 -2.89 -15.83
C ARG A 120 0.23 -2.25 -15.81
N ARG A 121 -0.83 -3.04 -15.57
CA ARG A 121 -2.20 -2.52 -15.46
C ARG A 121 -2.35 -1.53 -14.30
N ALA A 122 -1.78 -1.87 -13.13
CA ALA A 122 -1.79 -1.00 -11.96
C ALA A 122 -1.03 0.31 -12.23
N PHE A 123 0.12 0.26 -12.91
CA PHE A 123 0.91 1.43 -13.27
C PHE A 123 0.14 2.41 -14.16
N PHE A 124 -0.49 1.94 -15.24
CA PHE A 124 -1.27 2.82 -16.11
C PHE A 124 -2.45 3.46 -15.37
N ARG A 125 -3.16 2.70 -14.52
CA ARG A 125 -4.20 3.26 -13.64
C ARG A 125 -3.64 4.32 -12.68
N ALA A 126 -2.45 4.08 -12.15
CA ALA A 126 -1.81 4.96 -11.19
C ALA A 126 -1.45 6.32 -11.82
N ILE A 127 -0.85 6.34 -13.01
CA ILE A 127 -0.48 7.61 -13.68
C ILE A 127 -1.70 8.41 -14.11
N HIS A 128 -2.82 7.75 -14.43
CA HIS A 128 -4.10 8.41 -14.66
C HIS A 128 -4.68 9.03 -13.38
N SER A 129 -4.55 8.33 -12.25
CA SER A 129 -5.07 8.80 -10.95
C SER A 129 -4.18 9.86 -10.29
N CYS A 130 -2.87 9.86 -10.61
CA CYS A 130 -1.86 10.74 -10.02
C CYS A 130 -1.00 11.45 -11.09
N PRO A 131 -1.61 12.22 -12.02
CA PRO A 131 -0.89 12.78 -13.16
C PRO A 131 0.23 13.74 -12.78
N TRP A 132 0.17 14.40 -11.62
CA TRP A 132 1.19 15.34 -11.14
C TRP A 132 2.46 14.67 -10.58
N SER A 133 2.42 13.37 -10.31
CA SER A 133 3.48 12.71 -9.55
C SER A 133 4.64 12.28 -10.45
N LYS A 134 5.57 13.19 -10.77
CA LYS A 134 6.76 12.87 -11.59
C LYS A 134 7.47 11.59 -11.14
N ARG A 135 7.57 11.36 -9.84
CA ARG A 135 8.18 10.15 -9.27
C ARG A 135 7.44 8.86 -9.65
N LEU A 136 6.11 8.90 -9.73
CA LEU A 136 5.32 7.76 -10.20
C LEU A 136 5.55 7.50 -11.68
N TRP A 137 5.58 8.53 -12.52
CA TRP A 137 5.89 8.37 -13.94
C TRP A 137 7.28 7.78 -14.17
N LEU A 138 8.28 8.25 -13.41
CA LEU A 138 9.65 7.72 -13.46
C LEU A 138 9.75 6.25 -13.04
N ASP A 139 8.87 5.76 -12.15
CA ASP A 139 8.85 4.34 -11.80
C ASP A 139 8.56 3.45 -13.03
N GLY A 140 7.87 3.96 -14.06
CA GLY A 140 7.67 3.24 -15.33
C GLY A 140 9.00 2.91 -16.03
N PHE A 141 9.90 3.88 -16.12
CA PHE A 141 11.22 3.71 -16.72
C PHE A 141 12.20 2.96 -15.82
N LEU A 142 12.15 3.21 -14.51
CA LEU A 142 13.15 2.70 -13.57
C LEU A 142 12.82 1.29 -13.04
N LYS A 143 11.53 0.97 -12.89
CA LYS A 143 11.08 -0.28 -12.25
C LYS A 143 10.32 -1.20 -13.19
N LEU A 144 9.72 -0.66 -14.25
CA LEU A 144 8.88 -1.42 -15.19
C LEU A 144 9.48 -1.49 -16.60
N ASN A 145 10.76 -1.14 -16.79
CA ASN A 145 11.42 -1.22 -18.11
C ASN A 145 11.42 -2.63 -18.73
N SER A 146 11.43 -3.68 -17.91
CA SER A 146 11.39 -5.07 -18.34
C SER A 146 9.97 -5.53 -18.72
N VAL A 147 8.96 -4.74 -18.33
CA VAL A 147 7.53 -5.07 -18.48
C VAL A 147 6.87 -4.21 -19.56
N LEU A 148 7.26 -2.94 -19.65
CA LEU A 148 6.78 -1.99 -20.64
C LEU A 148 7.56 -2.14 -21.93
N THR A 149 6.86 -2.07 -23.05
CA THR A 149 7.51 -2.10 -24.37
C THR A 149 8.22 -0.77 -24.66
N ALA A 150 9.22 -0.79 -25.54
CA ALA A 150 9.90 0.44 -25.98
C ALA A 150 8.92 1.47 -26.53
N LYS A 151 7.88 1.02 -27.24
CA LYS A 151 6.81 1.89 -27.72
C LYS A 151 6.07 2.56 -26.57
N GLU A 152 5.62 1.79 -25.57
CA GLU A 152 4.92 2.36 -24.42
C GLU A 152 5.77 3.33 -23.62
N LEU A 153 7.07 3.08 -23.48
CA LEU A 153 8.00 4.00 -22.83
C LEU A 153 8.17 5.30 -23.63
N SER A 154 8.20 5.21 -24.96
CA SER A 154 8.22 6.38 -25.85
C SER A 154 6.92 7.19 -25.73
N ASP A 155 5.76 6.52 -25.80
CA ASP A 155 4.44 7.14 -25.65
C ASP A 155 4.32 7.80 -24.25
N LEU A 156 4.82 7.13 -23.21
CA LEU A 156 4.86 7.65 -21.84
C LEU A 156 5.70 8.94 -21.76
N GLN A 157 6.86 8.97 -22.43
CA GLN A 157 7.72 10.15 -22.48
C GLN A 157 7.05 11.33 -23.17
N GLU A 158 6.33 11.09 -24.27
CA GLU A 158 5.56 12.12 -24.97
C GLU A 158 4.49 12.71 -24.05
N VAL A 159 3.68 11.87 -23.40
CA VAL A 159 2.63 12.34 -22.48
C VAL A 159 3.23 13.06 -21.26
N MET A 160 4.39 12.64 -20.77
CA MET A 160 5.09 13.38 -19.70
C MET A 160 5.48 14.79 -20.15
N ARG A 161 5.96 14.95 -21.38
CA ARG A 161 6.33 16.23 -21.96
C ARG A 161 5.12 17.15 -22.09
N ASP A 162 4.00 16.62 -22.57
CA ASP A 162 2.73 17.36 -22.68
C ASP A 162 2.19 17.82 -21.32
N LYS A 163 2.50 17.07 -20.26
CA LYS A 163 2.16 17.41 -18.88
C LYS A 163 3.21 18.29 -18.19
N GLU A 164 4.20 18.79 -18.92
CA GLU A 164 5.32 19.60 -18.41
C GLU A 164 6.14 18.88 -17.31
N LEU A 165 6.09 17.55 -17.27
CA LEU A 165 6.89 16.71 -16.37
C LEU A 165 8.30 16.50 -16.92
N ASN A 166 9.05 17.59 -17.07
CA ASN A 166 10.32 17.60 -17.78
C ASN A 166 11.40 16.80 -17.04
N LEU A 167 12.13 15.93 -17.74
CA LEU A 167 13.37 15.33 -17.24
C LEU A 167 14.45 16.41 -17.17
N ARG A 168 15.26 16.41 -16.10
CA ARG A 168 16.25 17.47 -15.87
C ARG A 168 17.46 17.36 -16.81
N THR A 169 17.70 16.17 -17.32
CA THR A 169 18.77 15.86 -18.26
C THR A 169 18.11 15.47 -19.57
N ASP A 170 18.47 16.14 -20.65
CA ASP A 170 18.02 15.75 -21.97
C ASP A 170 18.66 14.39 -22.33
N ILE A 171 17.96 13.53 -23.05
CA ILE A 171 18.52 12.24 -23.50
C ILE A 171 19.79 12.49 -24.32
N TYR A 172 19.81 13.59 -25.08
CA TYR A 172 20.99 14.02 -25.83
C TYR A 172 22.19 14.35 -24.93
N GLU A 173 21.98 14.95 -23.75
CA GLU A 173 23.08 15.21 -22.80
C GLU A 173 23.66 13.91 -22.22
N ILE A 174 22.81 12.90 -21.97
CA ILE A 174 23.27 11.59 -21.50
C ILE A 174 24.09 10.90 -22.61
N LEU A 175 23.60 10.92 -23.84
CA LEU A 175 24.30 10.33 -24.99
C LEU A 175 25.63 11.03 -25.30
N LEU A 176 25.73 12.34 -25.02
CA LEU A 176 26.98 13.11 -25.18
C LEU A 176 28.00 12.88 -24.05
N GLN A 177 27.58 12.33 -22.90
CA GLN A 177 28.52 11.97 -21.82
C GLN A 177 29.17 10.60 -22.01
N GLU A 178 28.61 9.74 -22.88
CA GLU A 178 29.15 8.41 -23.20
C GLU A 178 30.05 8.39 -24.45
N SER A 179 30.27 9.54 -25.10
CA SER A 179 31.22 9.75 -26.22
C SER A 179 32.51 10.40 -25.77
#